data_AF-A0A1F7SKX9-F1
#
_entry.id   AF-A0A1F7SKX9-F1
#
_cell.length_a   1.000
_cell.length_b   1.000
_cell.length_c   1.000
_cell.angle_alpha   90.00
_cell.angle_beta   90.00
_cell.angle_gamma   90.00
#
_symmetry.space_group_name_H-M   'P 1'
#
loop_
_entity.id
_entity.type
_entity.pdbx_description
1 polymer ?
#
loop_
_entity_poly.entity_id
_entity_poly.type
_entity_poly.pdbx_seq_one_letter_code
_entity_poly.pdbx_strand_id
1 'polypeptide(L)' 'MNICQSCGMPLEEKTTSKHDPCYCIYCQNQDTSQLATYDQVRQGSIDAAVRLMGKTVEEATKIANEMLPLLPRWQK' A
#
# COMPACT_ATOMS: atom_id res chain seq x y z
N MET A 1 7.53 10.62 -10.42
CA MET A 1 7.44 9.86 -9.14
C MET A 1 6.51 8.69 -9.39
N ASN A 2 6.99 7.45 -9.29
CA ASN A 2 6.12 6.29 -9.41
C ASN A 2 5.57 5.93 -8.02
N ILE A 3 4.31 5.53 -7.96
CA ILE A 3 3.63 5.12 -6.73
C ILE A 3 3.20 3.65 -6.85
N CYS A 4 3.19 2.94 -5.73
CA CYS A 4 2.71 1.56 -5.66
C CYS A 4 1.23 1.54 -6.04
N GLN A 5 0.87 0.76 -7.07
CA GLN A 5 -0.51 0.68 -7.55
C GLN A 5 -1.48 0.05 -6.52
N SER A 6 -0.96 -0.60 -5.46
CA SER A 6 -1.77 -1.19 -4.39
C SER A 6 -2.04 -0.24 -3.24
N CYS A 7 -1.03 0.52 -2.78
CA CYS A 7 -1.11 1.30 -1.54
C CYS A 7 -0.76 2.79 -1.67
N GLY A 8 -0.34 3.25 -2.85
CA GLY A 8 0.02 4.66 -3.09
C GLY A 8 1.38 5.07 -2.51
N MET A 9 2.10 4.17 -1.84
CA MET A 9 3.44 4.46 -1.31
C MET A 9 4.43 4.78 -2.45
N PRO A 10 5.31 5.77 -2.30
CA PRO A 10 6.37 6.05 -3.26
C PRO A 10 7.24 4.83 -3.54
N LEU A 11 7.56 4.63 -4.82
CA LEU A 11 8.46 3.58 -5.29
C LEU A 11 9.86 4.16 -5.46
N GLU A 12 10.77 3.69 -4.60
CA GLU A 12 12.18 4.03 -4.56
C GLU A 12 13.01 2.76 -4.66
N GLU A 13 14.33 2.88 -4.87
CA GLU A 13 15.24 1.73 -5.05
C GLU A 13 15.09 0.67 -3.95
N LYS A 14 14.90 1.09 -2.69
CA LYS A 14 14.78 0.19 -1.53
C LYS A 14 13.37 -0.32 -1.26
N THR A 15 12.35 0.33 -1.83
CA THR A 15 10.94 0.01 -1.54
C THR A 15 10.23 -0.62 -2.72
N THR A 16 10.82 -0.60 -3.91
CA THR A 16 10.28 -1.23 -5.11
C THR A 16 10.46 -2.74 -5.05
N SER A 17 9.41 -3.49 -5.41
CA SER A 17 9.46 -4.95 -5.47
C SER A 17 10.47 -5.42 -6.53
N LYS A 18 11.20 -6.50 -6.24
CA LYS A 18 12.11 -7.13 -7.22
C LYS A 18 11.38 -7.90 -8.32
N HIS A 19 10.08 -8.16 -8.14
CA HIS A 19 9.27 -8.96 -9.08
C HIS A 19 8.49 -8.10 -10.07
N ASP A 20 7.96 -6.96 -9.64
CA ASP A 20 7.19 -6.05 -10.48
C ASP A 20 7.36 -4.59 -10.01
N PRO A 21 7.89 -3.69 -10.86
CA PRO A 21 8.18 -2.31 -10.48
C PRO A 21 6.92 -1.44 -10.31
N CYS A 22 5.71 -1.97 -10.50
CA CYS A 22 4.46 -1.28 -10.17
C CYS A 22 4.08 -1.37 -8.69
N TYR A 23 4.76 -2.23 -7.92
CA TYR A 23 4.42 -2.53 -6.53
C TYR A 23 5.61 -2.36 -5.58
N CYS A 24 5.30 -2.07 -4.32
CA CYS A 24 6.30 -2.01 -3.28
C CYS A 24 6.54 -3.37 -2.60
N ILE A 25 7.66 -3.48 -1.89
CA ILE A 25 8.05 -4.67 -1.12
C ILE A 25 7.05 -5.08 -0.03
N TYR A 26 6.16 -4.17 0.39
CA TYR A 26 5.12 -4.46 1.38
C TYR A 26 3.81 -4.97 0.76
N CYS A 27 3.56 -4.65 -0.52
CA CYS A 27 2.36 -5.08 -1.22
C CYS A 27 2.57 -6.31 -2.09
N GLN A 28 3.83 -6.66 -2.39
CA GLN A 28 4.19 -7.90 -3.05
C GLN A 28 5.17 -8.68 -2.19
N ASN A 29 4.87 -9.96 -1.93
CA ASN A 29 5.78 -10.84 -1.22
C ASN A 29 7.06 -11.04 -2.03
N GLN A 30 8.22 -10.80 -1.42
CA GLN A 30 9.50 -10.84 -2.12
C GLN A 30 10.02 -12.26 -2.35
N ASP A 31 9.45 -13.28 -1.71
CA ASP A 31 9.84 -14.68 -1.93
C ASP A 31 8.90 -15.37 -2.91
N THR A 32 7.60 -15.14 -2.79
CA THR A 32 6.56 -15.85 -3.55
C THR A 32 5.96 -15.05 -4.70
N SER A 33 6.33 -13.78 -4.86
CA SER A 33 5.76 -12.79 -5.81
C SER A 33 4.26 -12.52 -5.67
N GLN A 34 3.60 -13.11 -4.67
CA GLN A 34 2.17 -12.93 -4.41
C GLN A 34 1.86 -11.51 -3.94
N LEU A 35 0.83 -10.90 -4.51
CA LEU A 35 0.35 -9.60 -4.07
C LEU A 35 -0.59 -9.73 -2.88
N ALA A 36 -0.45 -8.83 -1.90
CA ALA A 36 -1.36 -8.71 -0.76
C ALA A 36 -2.79 -8.42 -1.22
N THR A 37 -3.79 -8.95 -0.51
CA THR A 37 -5.21 -8.69 -0.78
C THR A 37 -5.59 -7.25 -0.43
N TYR A 38 -6.76 -6.81 -0.87
CA TYR A 38 -7.28 -5.47 -0.55
C TYR A 38 -7.31 -5.23 0.96
N ASP A 39 -7.85 -6.18 1.74
CA ASP A 39 -7.95 -6.06 3.19
C ASP A 39 -6.58 -6.04 3.88
N GLN A 40 -5.61 -6.83 3.39
CA GLN A 40 -4.24 -6.79 3.92
C GLN A 40 -3.59 -5.43 3.66
N VAL A 41 -3.74 -4.89 2.46
CA VAL A 41 -3.21 -3.56 2.10
C VAL A 41 -3.90 -2.46 2.91
N ARG A 42 -5.22 -2.57 3.10
CA ARG A 42 -6.01 -1.67 3.94
C ARG A 42 -5.53 -1.66 5.38
N GLN A 43 -5.39 -2.83 6.00
CA GLN A 43 -4.90 -2.92 7.37
C GLN A 43 -3.48 -2.37 7.50
N GLY A 44 -2.58 -2.73 6.57
CA GLY A 44 -1.21 -2.19 6.56
C GLY A 44 -1.16 -0.67 6.40
N SER A 45 -2.05 -0.09 5.59
CA SER A 45 -2.14 1.37 5.40
C SER A 45 -2.64 2.07 6.66
N ILE A 46 -3.62 1.48 7.37
CA ILE A 46 -4.12 1.99 8.66
C ILE A 46 -3.00 1.96 9.69
N ASP A 47 -2.32 0.82 9.84
CA ASP A 47 -1.22 0.65 10.79
C ASP A 47 -0.08 1.64 10.52
N ALA A 48 0.25 1.86 9.25
CA ALA A 48 1.28 2.82 8.84
C ALA A 48 0.88 4.26 9.17
N ALA A 49 -0.37 4.66 8.89
CA ALA A 49 -0.85 6.01 9.20
C ALA A 49 -0.88 6.28 10.71
N VAL A 50 -1.25 5.29 11.54
CA VAL A 50 -1.20 5.43 13.00
C VAL A 50 0.25 5.56 13.48
N ARG A 51 1.12 4.63 13.07
CA ARG A 51 2.50 4.56 13.60
C ARG A 51 3.43 5.64 13.08
N LEU A 52 3.30 6.02 11.81
CA LEU A 52 4.26 6.91 11.13
C LEU A 52 3.75 8.35 11.03
N MET A 53 2.43 8.55 10.99
CA MET A 53 1.81 9.86 10.82
C MET A 53 1.08 10.35 12.09
N GLY A 54 1.07 9.55 13.17
CA GLY A 54 0.44 9.91 14.44
C GLY A 54 -1.08 10.05 14.37
N LYS A 55 -1.73 9.43 13.37
CA LYS A 55 -3.18 9.48 13.20
C LYS A 55 -3.89 8.60 14.22
N THR A 56 -5.13 8.95 14.54
CA THR A 56 -6.00 8.01 15.26
C THR A 56 -6.36 6.84 14.33
N VAL A 57 -6.78 5.71 14.91
CA VAL A 57 -7.26 4.56 14.13
C VAL A 57 -8.45 4.95 13.25
N GLU A 58 -9.33 5.83 13.75
CA GLU A 58 -10.50 6.32 13.01
C GLU A 58 -10.08 7.16 11.80
N GLU A 59 -9.20 8.14 11.99
CA GLU A 59 -8.66 8.96 10.90
C GLU A 59 -7.92 8.11 9.86
N ALA A 60 -7.06 7.20 10.32
CA ALA A 60 -6.30 6.29 9.46
C ALA A 60 -7.24 5.38 8.65
N THR A 61 -8.29 4.88 9.28
CA THR A 61 -9.33 4.05 8.63
C THR A 61 -10.05 4.83 7.55
N LYS A 62 -10.45 6.07 7.84
CA LYS A 62 -11.09 6.94 6.87
C LYS A 62 -10.19 7.19 5.66
N ILE A 63 -8.93 7.57 5.89
CA ILE A 63 -7.93 7.81 4.84
C ILE A 63 -7.76 6.55 3.95
N ALA A 64 -7.57 5.37 4.56
CA ALA A 64 -7.39 4.14 3.80
C ALA A 64 -8.64 3.79 2.95
N ASN A 65 -9.83 3.98 3.51
CA ASN A 65 -11.10 3.71 2.80
C ASN A 65 -11.35 4.69 1.64
N GLU A 66 -10.92 5.94 1.75
CA GLU A 66 -11.08 6.95 0.71
C GLU A 66 -10.01 6.83 -0.39
N MET A 67 -8.76 6.55 -0.01
CA MET A 67 -7.63 6.58 -0.94
C MET A 67 -7.42 5.26 -1.69
N LEU A 68 -7.56 4.11 -1.03
CA LEU A 68 -7.24 2.83 -1.67
C LEU A 68 -8.09 2.54 -2.90
N PRO A 69 -9.42 2.73 -2.92
CA PRO A 69 -10.24 2.48 -4.11
C PRO A 69 -9.83 3.31 -5.34
N LEU A 70 -9.10 4.41 -5.15
CA LEU A 70 -8.66 5.29 -6.22
C LEU A 70 -7.36 4.83 -6.89
N LEU A 71 -6.68 3.81 -6.34
CA LEU A 71 -5.41 3.35 -6.88
C LEU A 71 -5.61 2.37 -8.04
N PRO A 72 -4.69 2.36 -9.05
CA PRO A 72 -4.89 1.62 -10.29
C PRO A 72 -5.22 0.13 -10.14
N ARG A 73 -4.68 -0.54 -9.12
CA ARG A 73 -4.93 -1.97 -8.90
C ARG A 73 -6.40 -2.28 -8.58
N TRP A 74 -7.13 -1.31 -8.04
CA TRP A 74 -8.48 -1.49 -7.51
C TRP A 74 -9.56 -0.87 -8.41
N GLN A 75 -9.18 -0.03 -9.36
CA GLN A 75 -10.08 0.64 -10.32
C GLN A 75 -10.33 -0.20 -11.58
N LYS A 76 -10.86 -1.43 -11.43
CA LYS A 76 -11.27 -2.23 -12.60
C LYS A 76 -12.28 -1.50 -13.48
#